data_AF-A0A2P9CYH2-F1
#
_entry.id   AF-A0A2P9CYH2-F1
#
_cell.length_a   1.000
_cell.length_b   1.000
_cell.length_c   1.000
_cell.angle_alpha   90.00
_cell.angle_beta   90.00
_cell.angle_gamma   90.00
#
_symmetry.space_group_name_H-M   'P 1'
#
loop_
_entity.id
_entity.type
_entity.pdbx_description
1 polymer ?
#
loop_
_entity_poly.entity_id
_entity_poly.type
_entity_poly.pdbx_seq_one_letter_code
_entity_poly.pdbx_strand_id
1 'polypeptide(L)'
;MKLFYLFLLSFLNAYIIAFSFKNTQNAHFILSVERCNGNYGKHIKKNRLYSTSNDHLKLLKYVREVTNASIQLCNKALKECNNDVDKAIEHVRKNTKSSTFVSTNIKVKKEGLVASQIKDDKIVLLELLADSDFVARNKMFVQFVYSLLNVTLNNDLSIENCKNRVDNKYSVDNTNGEDNKNSMDNTNGEDNKNSMDNTNGEDNKNSLDNTNGEDNRNSVDNTNGEDNKNSVDNTNGVDNKNSVDNSKSEDSYKNSGNILSNNNIMDEILSLPYVNEENKSNSTIREQLNYLRNIFREDIKIGRFSKYTKKNSNEFLHYYIHNKLNDNVGLSGVLLVLHIDNLDEILKIKKEDIVNFANDLSMHIISAKPASVSIDTLNPKITKKEMDIIRDGLKDMKKPENILNNMIQGKMKKFYSSIVFLEQEYMLDETKRKVSQVIKDFGKDHNINISVNHFNYFAIGEKNVLME
;
A
#
# COMPACT_ATOMS: atom_id res chain seq x y z
N MET A 1 -22.37 64.72 2.11
CA MET A 1 -21.58 65.69 1.32
C MET A 1 -20.96 64.91 0.17
N LYS A 2 -21.49 64.91 -1.06
CA LYS A 2 -21.58 66.02 -2.04
C LYS A 2 -20.22 66.72 -2.26
N LEU A 3 -19.80 66.72 -3.53
CA LEU A 3 -18.70 67.45 -4.18
C LEU A 3 -17.28 66.90 -3.95
N PHE A 4 -16.70 66.28 -4.98
CA PHE A 4 -15.76 66.98 -5.87
C PHE A 4 -15.58 66.17 -7.17
N TYR A 5 -16.18 66.69 -8.23
CA TYR A 5 -15.85 66.38 -9.62
C TYR A 5 -14.74 67.36 -10.06
N LEU A 6 -14.14 67.07 -11.22
CA LEU A 6 -13.36 67.97 -12.09
C LEU A 6 -11.85 68.08 -11.81
N PHE A 7 -11.01 67.37 -12.58
CA PHE A 7 -10.37 67.91 -13.79
C PHE A 7 -9.33 66.90 -14.33
N LEU A 8 -9.63 66.20 -15.42
CA LEU A 8 -8.76 66.07 -16.61
C LEU A 8 -9.47 65.21 -17.66
N LEU A 9 -10.20 65.87 -18.56
CA LEU A 9 -10.34 65.35 -19.91
C LEU A 9 -9.06 65.71 -20.66
N SER A 10 -8.38 64.74 -21.27
CA SER A 10 -8.10 64.76 -22.71
C SER A 10 -7.10 63.66 -23.12
N PHE A 11 -7.48 62.93 -24.18
CA PHE A 11 -6.69 62.04 -25.03
C PHE A 11 -6.02 60.80 -24.40
N LEU A 12 -6.73 59.67 -24.38
CA LEU A 12 -6.35 58.44 -25.13
C LEU A 12 -7.48 57.40 -25.00
N ASN A 13 -7.89 56.82 -26.14
CA ASN A 13 -8.89 55.76 -26.23
C ASN A 13 -8.40 54.46 -25.59
N ALA A 14 -8.76 54.21 -24.33
CA ALA A 14 -8.85 52.86 -23.75
C ALA A 14 -9.64 52.91 -22.43
N TYR A 15 -10.87 52.41 -22.41
CA TYR A 15 -11.56 52.09 -21.16
C TYR A 15 -11.15 50.68 -20.73
N ILE A 16 -10.31 50.57 -19.69
CA ILE A 16 -10.13 49.34 -18.94
C ILE A 16 -11.15 49.37 -17.80
N ILE A 17 -12.16 48.51 -17.87
CA ILE A 17 -13.06 48.27 -16.73
C ILE A 17 -12.53 47.06 -15.98
N ALA A 18 -11.93 47.30 -14.81
CA ALA A 18 -11.49 46.25 -13.90
C ALA A 18 -12.53 46.08 -12.77
N PHE A 19 -13.18 44.92 -12.69
CA PHE A 19 -13.95 44.53 -11.51
C PHE A 19 -13.04 43.80 -10.53
N SER A 20 -12.84 44.37 -9.35
CA SER A 20 -12.15 43.72 -8.23
C SER A 20 -13.19 43.28 -7.20
N PHE A 21 -13.47 41.98 -7.11
CA PHE A 21 -14.26 41.44 -6.01
C PHE A 21 -13.34 41.16 -4.81
N LYS A 22 -13.71 41.71 -3.65
CA LYS A 22 -12.99 41.56 -2.38
C LYS A 22 -13.28 40.20 -1.74
N ASN A 23 -12.79 39.11 -2.34
CA ASN A 23 -12.35 37.88 -1.68
C ASN A 23 -12.19 36.77 -2.72
N THR A 24 -10.95 36.50 -3.12
CA THR A 24 -10.36 35.21 -3.50
C THR A 24 -9.05 35.50 -4.24
N GLN A 25 -7.97 34.80 -3.88
CA GLN A 25 -6.61 35.03 -4.41
C GLN A 25 -6.40 34.57 -5.87
N ASN A 26 -7.33 34.83 -6.79
CA ASN A 26 -7.11 34.58 -8.22
C ASN A 26 -7.78 35.66 -9.07
N ALA A 27 -6.98 36.62 -9.55
CA ALA A 27 -7.43 37.57 -10.57
C ALA A 27 -7.27 36.92 -11.96
N HIS A 28 -8.39 36.60 -12.62
CA HIS A 28 -8.38 36.19 -14.02
C HIS A 28 -8.47 37.43 -14.93
N PHE A 29 -7.44 37.67 -15.73
CA PHE A 29 -7.51 38.63 -16.83
C PHE A 29 -8.17 37.97 -18.05
N ILE A 30 -9.39 38.39 -18.38
CA ILE A 30 -10.01 38.08 -19.67
C ILE A 30 -9.81 39.31 -20.56
N LEU A 31 -8.90 39.20 -21.52
CA LEU A 31 -8.74 40.19 -22.59
C LEU A 31 -9.58 39.74 -23.78
N SER A 32 -10.76 40.32 -23.94
CA SER A 32 -11.51 40.28 -25.20
C SER A 32 -11.37 41.63 -25.90
N VAL A 33 -10.50 41.70 -26.91
CA VAL A 33 -10.46 42.85 -27.83
C VAL A 33 -11.38 42.53 -28.99
N GLU A 34 -12.65 42.91 -28.89
CA GLU A 34 -13.53 42.97 -30.06
C GLU A 34 -13.38 44.33 -30.73
N ARG A 35 -12.61 44.37 -31.81
CA ARG A 35 -12.80 45.39 -32.84
C ARG A 35 -13.97 44.94 -33.71
N CYS A 36 -15.14 45.50 -33.45
CA CYS A 36 -16.25 45.44 -34.40
C CYS A 36 -15.86 46.21 -35.66
N ASN A 37 -15.65 45.50 -36.77
CA ASN A 37 -15.85 46.03 -38.11
C ASN A 37 -16.06 44.86 -39.10
N GLY A 38 -17.30 44.73 -39.58
CA GLY A 38 -17.67 44.26 -40.92
C GLY A 38 -17.39 42.81 -41.32
N ASN A 39 -18.48 42.03 -41.44
CA ASN A 39 -18.73 40.94 -42.39
C ASN A 39 -17.57 39.98 -42.74
N TYR A 40 -17.63 38.72 -42.29
CA TYR A 40 -17.53 37.51 -43.12
C TYR A 40 -17.81 36.26 -42.24
N GLY A 41 -18.63 35.34 -42.75
CA GLY A 41 -19.15 34.19 -42.03
C GLY A 41 -18.18 33.03 -41.81
N LYS A 42 -18.71 32.03 -41.09
CA LYS A 42 -18.19 30.66 -40.90
C LYS A 42 -16.79 30.56 -40.30
N HIS A 43 -16.72 30.33 -38.99
CA HIS A 43 -15.87 29.31 -38.34
C HIS A 43 -16.11 29.32 -36.82
N ILE A 44 -17.18 28.63 -36.36
CA ILE A 44 -17.27 28.24 -34.96
C ILE A 44 -16.25 27.11 -34.75
N LYS A 45 -15.01 27.46 -34.40
CA LYS A 45 -14.08 26.50 -33.82
C LYS A 45 -14.57 26.21 -32.40
N LYS A 46 -14.94 24.95 -32.16
CA LYS A 46 -15.28 24.39 -30.84
C LYS A 46 -14.36 24.97 -29.77
N ASN A 47 -14.95 25.53 -28.72
CA ASN A 47 -14.28 25.87 -27.47
C ASN A 47 -13.44 24.67 -27.00
N ARG A 48 -12.13 24.73 -27.22
CA ARG A 48 -11.18 23.98 -26.38
C ARG A 48 -11.20 24.69 -25.04
N LEU A 49 -12.00 24.14 -24.12
CA LEU A 49 -11.75 24.31 -22.70
C LEU A 49 -10.30 23.86 -22.47
N TYR A 50 -9.40 24.83 -22.34
CA TYR A 50 -8.04 24.56 -21.90
C TYR A 50 -8.14 24.13 -20.44
N SER A 51 -8.19 22.83 -20.19
CA SER A 51 -7.85 22.32 -18.87
C SER A 51 -6.38 22.65 -18.61
N THR A 52 -6.15 23.56 -17.67
CA THR A 52 -4.96 23.63 -16.80
C THR A 52 -3.68 23.01 -17.37
N SER A 53 -2.87 23.83 -18.06
CA SER A 53 -1.54 23.43 -18.58
C SER A 53 -0.64 22.78 -17.52
N ASN A 54 -0.86 23.11 -16.24
CA ASN A 54 -0.14 22.56 -15.10
C ASN A 54 -0.56 21.11 -14.76
N ASP A 55 -1.84 20.75 -14.87
CA ASP A 55 -2.29 19.40 -14.49
C ASP A 55 -1.94 18.38 -15.57
N HIS A 56 -2.11 18.72 -16.86
CA HIS A 56 -1.63 17.86 -17.93
C HIS A 56 -0.11 17.61 -17.84
N LEU A 57 0.67 18.63 -17.44
CA LEU A 57 2.11 18.46 -17.24
C LEU A 57 2.45 17.52 -16.06
N LYS A 58 1.68 17.57 -14.96
CA LYS A 58 1.82 16.63 -13.84
C LYS A 58 1.50 15.20 -14.29
N LEU A 59 0.39 14.99 -15.01
CA LEU A 59 0.02 13.67 -15.54
C LEU A 59 1.08 13.15 -16.52
N LEU A 60 1.55 14.02 -17.42
CA LEU A 60 2.61 13.69 -18.38
C LEU A 60 3.92 13.30 -17.68
N LYS A 61 4.30 14.05 -16.65
CA LYS A 61 5.47 13.74 -15.82
C LYS A 61 5.32 12.37 -15.16
N TYR A 62 4.18 12.10 -14.53
CA TYR A 62 3.89 10.82 -13.90
C TYR A 62 3.95 9.65 -14.88
N VAL A 63 3.22 9.73 -16.01
CA VAL A 63 3.22 8.66 -17.03
C VAL A 63 4.64 8.40 -17.54
N ARG A 64 5.45 9.45 -17.73
CA ARG A 64 6.85 9.31 -18.13
C ARG A 64 7.70 8.65 -17.04
N GLU A 65 7.54 9.02 -15.78
CA GLU A 65 8.30 8.42 -14.67
C GLU A 65 7.98 6.93 -14.51
N VAL A 66 6.71 6.55 -14.62
CA VAL A 66 6.28 5.16 -14.52
C VAL A 66 6.72 4.34 -15.73
N THR A 67 6.53 4.86 -16.95
CA THR A 67 6.81 4.10 -18.18
C THR A 67 8.24 4.21 -18.65
N ASN A 68 9.00 5.20 -18.17
CA ASN A 68 10.31 5.62 -18.70
C ASN A 68 10.31 5.88 -20.23
N ALA A 69 9.15 6.11 -20.84
CA ALA A 69 9.03 6.34 -22.28
C ALA A 69 9.31 7.81 -22.65
N SER A 70 9.55 8.05 -23.95
CA SER A 70 9.75 9.42 -24.45
C SER A 70 8.56 10.33 -24.13
N ILE A 71 8.83 11.60 -23.81
CA ILE A 71 7.80 12.61 -23.50
C ILE A 71 6.75 12.70 -24.60
N GLN A 72 7.16 12.58 -25.87
CA GLN A 72 6.26 12.61 -27.02
C GLN A 72 5.29 11.43 -27.02
N LEU A 73 5.78 10.22 -26.72
CA LEU A 73 4.95 9.01 -26.66
C LEU A 73 3.96 9.08 -25.49
N CYS A 74 4.41 9.50 -24.31
CA CYS A 74 3.54 9.68 -23.14
C CYS A 74 2.45 10.74 -23.38
N ASN A 75 2.80 11.87 -24.01
CA ASN A 75 1.85 12.93 -24.32
C ASN A 75 0.82 12.48 -25.37
N LYS A 76 1.27 11.74 -26.40
CA LYS A 76 0.37 11.14 -27.39
C LYS A 76 -0.62 10.18 -26.72
N ALA A 77 -0.12 9.26 -25.89
CA ALA A 77 -0.95 8.31 -25.17
C ALA A 77 -1.98 9.00 -24.26
N LEU A 78 -1.57 10.02 -23.50
CA LEU A 78 -2.49 10.80 -22.67
C LEU A 78 -3.60 11.47 -23.50
N LYS A 79 -3.27 12.01 -24.67
CA LYS A 79 -4.27 12.62 -25.57
C LYS A 79 -5.26 11.59 -26.11
N GLU A 80 -4.77 10.42 -26.52
CA GLU A 80 -5.61 9.34 -27.05
C GLU A 80 -6.47 8.68 -25.97
N CYS A 81 -6.01 8.69 -24.72
CA CYS A 81 -6.72 8.16 -23.55
C CYS A 81 -7.52 9.22 -22.79
N ASN A 82 -7.75 10.42 -23.34
CA ASN A 82 -8.50 11.51 -22.69
C ASN A 82 -7.98 11.86 -21.28
N ASN A 83 -6.65 11.91 -21.12
CA ASN A 83 -5.93 12.14 -19.86
C ASN A 83 -6.13 11.06 -18.77
N ASP A 84 -6.68 9.89 -19.11
CA ASP A 84 -6.71 8.72 -18.24
C ASP A 84 -5.29 8.14 -18.10
N VAL A 85 -4.72 8.25 -16.91
CA VAL A 85 -3.32 7.88 -16.61
C VAL A 85 -3.08 6.38 -16.77
N ASP A 86 -3.97 5.55 -16.23
CA ASP A 86 -3.81 4.10 -16.25
C ASP A 86 -3.90 3.57 -17.68
N LYS A 87 -4.90 4.06 -18.43
CA LYS A 87 -5.02 3.72 -19.85
C LYS A 87 -3.85 4.26 -20.66
N ALA A 88 -3.34 5.45 -20.36
CA ALA A 88 -2.18 6.01 -21.05
C ALA A 88 -0.91 5.18 -20.79
N ILE A 89 -0.68 4.73 -19.56
CA ILE A 89 0.43 3.82 -19.21
C ILE A 89 0.30 2.52 -20.01
N GLU A 90 -0.87 1.89 -20.01
CA GLU A 90 -1.11 0.68 -20.79
C GLU A 90 -0.91 0.91 -22.29
N HIS A 91 -1.40 2.02 -22.83
CA HIS A 91 -1.27 2.38 -24.23
C HIS A 91 0.20 2.58 -24.63
N VAL A 92 0.99 3.29 -23.81
CA VAL A 92 2.45 3.41 -24.03
C VAL A 92 3.07 2.02 -24.09
N ARG A 93 2.75 1.15 -23.13
CA ARG A 93 3.36 -0.18 -23.02
C ARG A 93 2.97 -1.11 -24.17
N LYS A 94 1.73 -1.06 -24.65
CA LYS A 94 1.27 -1.81 -25.84
C LYS A 94 2.05 -1.39 -27.09
N ASN A 95 2.29 -0.09 -27.25
CA ASN A 95 2.79 0.49 -28.49
C ASN A 95 4.30 0.69 -28.55
N THR A 96 5.05 0.39 -27.49
CA THR A 96 6.51 0.54 -27.50
C THR A 96 7.19 -0.71 -28.08
N LYS A 97 8.14 -0.49 -29.01
CA LYS A 97 8.90 -1.56 -29.67
C LYS A 97 9.93 -2.24 -28.76
N SER A 98 10.41 -1.52 -27.74
CA SER A 98 11.18 -2.09 -26.63
C SER A 98 10.22 -2.45 -25.50
N SER A 99 10.48 -3.53 -24.75
CA SER A 99 9.81 -3.80 -23.48
C SER A 99 10.18 -2.67 -22.52
N THR A 100 9.41 -1.58 -22.51
CA THR A 100 9.75 -0.40 -21.73
C THR A 100 9.72 -0.77 -20.25
N PHE A 101 10.84 -0.51 -19.58
CA PHE A 101 11.00 -0.71 -18.14
C PHE A 101 9.91 0.07 -17.41
N VAL A 102 9.08 -0.62 -16.63
CA VAL A 102 8.20 0.04 -15.68
C VAL A 102 9.03 0.35 -14.45
N SER A 103 9.10 1.64 -14.11
CA SER A 103 9.69 2.01 -12.84
C SER A 103 8.86 1.41 -11.73
N THR A 104 9.50 0.58 -10.92
CA THR A 104 8.88 0.02 -9.72
C THR A 104 8.56 1.12 -8.71
N ASN A 105 9.31 2.24 -8.75
CA ASN A 105 9.14 3.35 -7.81
C ASN A 105 9.12 4.70 -8.52
N ILE A 106 8.39 5.65 -7.95
CA ILE A 106 8.35 7.05 -8.38
C ILE A 106 8.76 7.96 -7.24
N LYS A 107 9.40 9.09 -7.58
CA LYS A 107 9.79 10.07 -6.58
C LYS A 107 8.59 10.92 -6.15
N VAL A 108 8.45 11.12 -4.85
CA VAL A 108 7.49 12.02 -4.23
C VAL A 108 8.23 13.13 -3.47
N LYS A 109 7.61 14.30 -3.36
CA LYS A 109 8.17 15.44 -2.62
C LYS A 109 7.90 15.29 -1.12
N LYS A 110 8.60 14.37 -0.49
CA LYS A 110 8.54 14.17 0.97
C LYS A 110 9.94 13.96 1.52
N GLU A 111 10.16 14.53 2.70
CA GLU A 111 11.37 14.37 3.49
C GLU A 111 11.07 13.41 4.66
N GLY A 112 12.08 13.03 5.43
CA GLY A 112 11.92 12.13 6.56
C GLY A 112 13.11 11.22 6.81
N LEU A 113 12.88 10.15 7.56
CA LEU A 113 13.89 9.14 7.89
C LEU A 113 13.33 7.72 7.75
N VAL A 114 14.17 6.81 7.27
CA VAL A 114 13.97 5.37 7.35
C VAL A 114 14.86 4.83 8.45
N ALA A 115 14.32 3.92 9.26
CA ALA A 115 15.03 3.32 10.36
C ALA A 115 14.77 1.82 10.42
N SER A 116 15.77 1.05 10.86
CA SER A 116 15.63 -0.41 11.00
C SER A 116 16.44 -0.93 12.16
N GLN A 117 15.89 -1.89 12.89
CA GLN A 117 16.56 -2.48 14.04
C GLN A 117 16.15 -3.95 14.20
N ILE A 118 17.10 -4.75 14.66
CA ILE A 118 16.88 -6.15 15.07
C ILE A 118 16.87 -6.20 16.59
N LYS A 119 15.94 -6.97 17.15
CA LYS A 119 15.94 -7.36 18.56
C LYS A 119 15.42 -8.80 18.66
N ASP A 120 16.21 -9.66 19.28
CA ASP A 120 15.93 -11.08 19.41
C ASP A 120 15.64 -11.70 18.02
N ASP A 121 14.51 -12.37 17.87
CA ASP A 121 14.05 -12.98 16.62
C ASP A 121 13.21 -12.03 15.75
N LYS A 122 13.24 -10.72 16.01
CA LYS A 122 12.41 -9.73 15.32
C LYS A 122 13.26 -8.66 14.65
N ILE A 123 12.83 -8.24 13.47
CA ILE A 123 13.39 -7.12 12.72
C ILE A 123 12.27 -6.17 12.30
N VAL A 124 12.50 -4.88 12.46
CA VAL A 124 11.58 -3.81 12.03
C VAL A 124 12.27 -2.93 11.01
N LEU A 125 11.52 -2.49 10.01
CA LEU A 125 11.86 -1.41 9.08
C LEU A 125 10.70 -0.42 9.09
N LEU A 126 10.97 0.85 9.33
CA LEU A 126 9.95 1.88 9.38
C LEU A 126 10.38 3.14 8.65
N GLU A 127 9.40 3.90 8.22
CA GLU A 127 9.54 5.19 7.58
C GLU A 127 8.72 6.23 8.35
N LEU A 128 9.37 7.35 8.68
CA LEU A 128 8.72 8.52 9.26
C LEU A 128 8.93 9.71 8.33
N LEU A 129 7.82 10.30 7.89
CA LEU A 129 7.78 11.39 6.91
C LEU A 129 7.63 12.75 7.60
N ALA A 130 8.28 13.75 7.03
CA ALA A 130 8.15 15.18 7.36
C ALA A 130 8.03 16.01 6.07
N ASP A 131 7.67 17.28 6.21
CA ASP A 131 7.62 18.20 5.07
C ASP A 131 8.99 18.82 4.76
N SER A 132 9.85 19.00 5.77
CA SER A 132 11.22 19.51 5.59
C SER A 132 12.31 18.57 6.12
N ASP A 133 13.50 18.71 5.54
CA ASP A 133 14.72 18.03 5.97
C ASP A 133 15.25 18.59 7.30
N PHE A 134 14.98 19.87 7.61
CA PHE A 134 15.28 20.48 8.90
C PHE A 134 14.58 19.77 10.06
N VAL A 135 13.30 19.43 9.90
CA VAL A 135 12.55 18.64 10.90
C VAL A 135 13.08 17.22 10.96
N ALA A 136 13.32 16.58 9.81
CA ALA A 136 13.83 15.21 9.75
C ALA A 136 15.18 15.06 10.49
N ARG A 137 16.04 16.07 10.47
CA ARG A 137 17.35 16.04 11.16
C ARG A 137 17.29 16.52 12.61
N ASN A 138 16.13 16.96 13.10
CA ASN A 138 16.00 17.46 14.46
C ASN A 138 16.13 16.34 15.49
N LYS A 139 16.82 16.62 16.61
CA LYS A 139 17.03 15.64 17.69
C LYS A 139 15.73 15.03 18.22
N MET A 140 14.68 15.82 18.40
CA MET A 140 13.39 15.33 18.91
C MET A 140 12.71 14.37 17.92
N PHE A 141 12.85 14.64 16.61
CA PHE A 141 12.33 13.77 15.56
C PHE A 141 13.08 12.44 15.53
N VAL A 142 14.42 12.49 15.56
CA VAL A 142 15.29 11.31 15.60
C VAL A 142 15.02 10.46 16.85
N GLN A 143 14.86 11.09 18.03
CA GLN A 143 14.50 10.39 19.26
C GLN A 143 13.14 9.69 19.16
N PHE A 144 12.15 10.33 18.54
CA PHE A 144 10.86 9.72 18.32
C PHE A 144 10.93 8.51 17.37
N VAL A 145 11.78 8.56 16.33
CA VAL A 145 12.07 7.40 15.46
C VAL A 145 12.64 6.22 16.25
N TYR A 146 13.61 6.47 17.14
CA TYR A 146 14.18 5.41 17.99
C TYR A 146 13.16 4.83 18.97
N SER A 147 12.31 5.67 19.57
CA SER A 147 11.22 5.21 20.43
C SER A 147 10.26 4.31 19.66
N LEU A 148 9.89 4.71 18.43
CA LEU A 148 9.01 3.92 17.57
C LEU A 148 9.62 2.56 17.23
N LEU A 149 10.91 2.49 16.89
CA LEU A 149 11.62 1.22 16.69
C LEU A 149 11.55 0.32 17.93
N ASN A 150 11.89 0.85 19.10
CA ASN A 150 11.93 0.08 20.34
C ASN A 150 10.53 -0.44 20.73
N VAL A 151 9.53 0.44 20.69
CA VAL A 151 8.14 0.10 21.05
C VAL A 151 7.58 -0.96 20.09
N THR A 152 7.81 -0.83 18.78
CA THR A 152 7.31 -1.80 17.78
C THR A 152 8.05 -3.14 17.81
N LEU A 153 9.33 -3.17 18.22
CA LEU A 153 10.06 -4.43 18.45
C LEU A 153 9.56 -5.16 19.70
N ASN A 154 9.28 -4.43 20.77
CA ASN A 154 8.87 -5.00 22.06
C ASN A 154 7.41 -5.51 22.09
N ASN A 155 6.52 -4.91 21.28
CA ASN A 155 5.12 -5.28 21.26
C ASN A 155 4.80 -6.22 20.10
N ASP A 156 4.07 -7.29 20.37
CA ASP A 156 3.50 -8.14 19.32
C ASP A 156 2.29 -7.44 18.72
N LEU A 157 2.57 -6.67 17.66
CA LEU A 157 1.55 -6.11 16.80
C LEU A 157 0.78 -7.24 16.12
N SER A 158 -0.51 -7.04 15.85
CA SER A 158 -1.39 -7.93 15.08
C SER A 158 -0.99 -7.99 13.60
N ILE A 159 0.26 -8.35 13.36
CA ILE A 159 0.80 -8.58 12.04
C ILE A 159 0.30 -9.96 11.65
N GLU A 160 -0.77 -9.99 10.86
CA GLU A 160 -0.75 -10.99 9.80
C GLU A 160 0.59 -10.80 9.12
N ASN A 161 1.51 -11.75 9.35
CA ASN A 161 2.74 -11.89 8.58
C ASN A 161 2.43 -11.42 7.17
N CYS A 162 3.27 -10.58 6.56
CA CYS A 162 3.22 -10.32 5.12
C CYS A 162 3.51 -11.64 4.39
N LYS A 163 2.62 -12.61 4.54
CA LYS A 163 2.35 -13.68 3.61
C LYS A 163 1.94 -12.92 2.38
N ASN A 164 2.69 -13.12 1.30
CA ASN A 164 2.08 -13.18 -0.01
C ASN A 164 0.93 -14.20 0.11
N ARG A 165 -0.25 -13.75 0.57
CA ARG A 165 -1.45 -14.57 0.69
C ARG A 165 -1.84 -14.94 -0.74
N VAL A 166 -1.37 -16.11 -1.16
CA VAL A 166 -2.11 -16.96 -2.09
C VAL A 166 -3.33 -17.43 -1.31
N ASP A 167 -4.32 -16.55 -1.19
CA ASP A 167 -5.69 -17.00 -0.95
C ASP A 167 -6.17 -17.40 -2.34
N ASN A 168 -6.01 -18.69 -2.66
CA ASN A 168 -6.55 -19.31 -3.86
C ASN A 168 -8.08 -19.34 -3.73
N LYS A 169 -8.74 -18.16 -3.80
CA LYS A 169 -10.19 -18.02 -3.88
C LYS A 169 -10.62 -18.13 -5.35
N TYR A 170 -10.30 -19.27 -5.94
CA TYR A 170 -10.92 -19.80 -7.16
C TYR A 170 -10.93 -21.33 -7.07
N SER A 171 -11.42 -21.89 -5.96
CA SER A 171 -12.16 -23.15 -6.06
C SER A 171 -13.54 -22.78 -6.61
N VAL A 172 -13.69 -23.01 -7.91
CA VAL A 172 -14.97 -22.95 -8.61
C VAL A 172 -15.95 -23.83 -7.85
N ASP A 173 -16.90 -23.16 -7.24
CA ASP A 173 -18.24 -23.62 -6.91
C ASP A 173 -18.81 -24.40 -8.09
N ASN A 174 -18.62 -25.71 -8.05
CA ASN A 174 -19.34 -26.67 -8.87
C ASN A 174 -20.09 -27.61 -7.92
N THR A 175 -21.07 -27.06 -7.21
CA THR A 175 -22.14 -27.85 -6.62
C THR A 175 -23.33 -27.81 -7.56
N ASN A 176 -23.42 -28.83 -8.40
CA ASN A 176 -24.69 -29.43 -8.81
C ASN A 176 -24.43 -30.77 -9.51
N GLY A 177 -24.97 -31.83 -8.91
CA GLY A 177 -25.57 -32.94 -9.65
C GLY A 177 -24.75 -34.20 -9.85
N GLU A 178 -25.33 -35.29 -9.35
CA GLU A 178 -25.32 -36.65 -9.92
C GLU A 178 -24.29 -37.66 -9.42
N ASP A 179 -24.72 -38.40 -8.39
CA ASP A 179 -25.07 -39.82 -8.47
C ASP A 179 -24.09 -40.76 -9.20
N ASN A 180 -23.30 -41.52 -8.44
CA ASN A 180 -23.43 -42.99 -8.31
C ASN A 180 -22.16 -43.65 -7.75
N LYS A 181 -22.39 -44.51 -6.74
CA LYS A 181 -21.88 -45.87 -6.57
C LYS A 181 -20.47 -46.20 -7.10
N ASN A 182 -19.53 -46.47 -6.20
CA ASN A 182 -19.24 -47.86 -5.79
C ASN A 182 -18.12 -47.88 -4.73
N SER A 183 -18.49 -48.31 -3.53
CA SER A 183 -17.55 -48.89 -2.57
C SER A 183 -17.06 -50.22 -3.10
N MET A 184 -15.76 -50.44 -2.98
CA MET A 184 -15.03 -51.63 -3.42
C MET A 184 -15.43 -52.86 -2.58
N ASP A 185 -15.76 -53.91 -3.32
CA ASP A 185 -15.91 -55.35 -3.08
C ASP A 185 -15.63 -56.00 -1.70
N ASN A 186 -16.61 -56.86 -1.35
CA ASN A 186 -16.54 -58.24 -0.85
C ASN A 186 -15.90 -58.57 0.51
N THR A 187 -16.69 -59.12 1.45
CA THR A 187 -16.95 -60.58 1.56
C THR A 187 -17.88 -60.93 2.74
N ASN A 188 -18.61 -62.05 2.56
CA ASN A 188 -19.61 -62.70 3.42
C ASN A 188 -19.22 -62.98 4.89
N GLY A 189 -20.22 -63.13 5.75
CA GLY A 189 -20.10 -63.87 7.01
C GLY A 189 -21.36 -63.85 7.89
N GLU A 190 -22.05 -64.98 7.92
CA GLU A 190 -23.22 -65.32 8.73
C GLU A 190 -22.99 -65.35 10.27
N ASP A 191 -24.11 -65.43 11.00
CA ASP A 191 -24.34 -66.11 12.29
C ASP A 191 -24.20 -65.41 13.67
N ASN A 192 -25.38 -65.22 14.28
CA ASN A 192 -25.82 -65.69 15.62
C ASN A 192 -24.99 -65.40 16.89
N LYS A 193 -25.61 -64.74 17.90
CA LYS A 193 -25.93 -65.34 19.24
C LYS A 193 -26.57 -64.36 20.27
N ASN A 194 -27.55 -64.91 20.98
CA ASN A 194 -28.24 -64.46 22.21
C ASN A 194 -27.32 -64.28 23.45
N SER A 195 -27.72 -63.39 24.37
CA SER A 195 -27.84 -63.62 25.85
C SER A 195 -28.44 -62.37 26.54
N MET A 196 -29.62 -62.41 27.21
CA MET A 196 -29.88 -62.67 28.67
C MET A 196 -29.15 -61.68 29.61
N ASP A 197 -29.70 -61.00 30.63
CA ASP A 197 -30.84 -61.18 31.56
C ASP A 197 -31.21 -59.81 32.24
N ASN A 198 -32.50 -59.45 32.49
CA ASN A 198 -33.27 -59.39 33.78
C ASN A 198 -32.70 -58.47 34.90
N THR A 199 -33.39 -57.69 35.77
CA THR A 199 -34.80 -57.27 36.01
C THR A 199 -34.84 -56.21 37.17
N ASN A 200 -35.91 -55.40 37.22
CA ASN A 200 -36.66 -54.81 38.37
C ASN A 200 -36.14 -53.67 39.29
N GLY A 201 -37.07 -52.70 39.52
CA GLY A 201 -37.27 -51.93 40.78
C GLY A 201 -37.43 -50.41 40.58
N GLU A 202 -38.62 -49.89 40.25
CA GLU A 202 -39.61 -49.23 41.15
C GLU A 202 -39.27 -47.77 41.55
N ASP A 203 -39.97 -46.77 40.98
CA ASP A 203 -40.98 -45.96 41.70
C ASP A 203 -41.46 -44.70 40.93
N ASN A 204 -42.76 -44.75 40.62
CA ASN A 204 -43.79 -43.70 40.46
C ASN A 204 -43.44 -42.19 40.59
N LYS A 205 -43.84 -41.40 39.57
CA LYS A 205 -45.15 -40.71 39.57
C LYS A 205 -45.51 -40.14 38.20
N ASN A 206 -46.75 -40.42 37.83
CA ASN A 206 -47.45 -40.05 36.60
C ASN A 206 -48.27 -38.77 36.84
N SER A 207 -48.41 -37.90 35.81
CA SER A 207 -49.66 -37.19 35.45
C SER A 207 -49.37 -36.02 34.50
N LEU A 208 -50.20 -35.63 33.55
CA LEU A 208 -51.26 -36.22 32.71
C LEU A 208 -51.75 -35.00 31.89
N ASP A 209 -51.97 -35.20 30.60
CA ASP A 209 -52.90 -34.48 29.70
C ASP A 209 -52.78 -32.96 29.46
N ASN A 210 -53.32 -32.38 28.38
CA ASN A 210 -53.40 -32.70 26.95
C ASN A 210 -53.99 -31.42 26.29
N THR A 211 -53.50 -31.06 25.11
CA THR A 211 -54.21 -30.44 23.96
C THR A 211 -55.11 -29.19 24.05
N ASN A 212 -54.79 -28.29 23.09
CA ASN A 212 -55.66 -27.52 22.16
C ASN A 212 -56.49 -26.32 22.63
N GLY A 213 -56.43 -25.26 21.82
CA GLY A 213 -57.45 -24.22 21.74
C GLY A 213 -56.99 -23.00 20.97
N GLU A 214 -57.26 -22.97 19.67
CA GLU A 214 -57.29 -21.76 18.84
C GLU A 214 -58.25 -20.71 19.41
N ASP A 215 -57.93 -19.43 19.17
CA ASP A 215 -58.81 -18.40 18.62
C ASP A 215 -58.69 -17.02 19.27
N ASN A 216 -58.28 -16.08 18.40
CA ASN A 216 -58.84 -14.76 18.16
C ASN A 216 -58.94 -13.70 19.28
N ARG A 217 -58.43 -12.54 18.86
CA ARG A 217 -59.03 -11.19 18.95
C ARG A 217 -58.67 -10.27 20.12
N ASN A 218 -58.07 -9.16 19.67
CA ASN A 218 -58.39 -7.77 19.98
C ASN A 218 -57.98 -7.19 21.35
N SER A 219 -56.97 -6.31 21.27
CA SER A 219 -57.11 -4.85 21.40
C SER A 219 -57.50 -4.21 22.74
N VAL A 220 -56.92 -3.02 22.92
CA VAL A 220 -57.41 -1.84 23.65
C VAL A 220 -56.87 -1.63 25.07
N ASP A 221 -55.96 -0.64 25.09
CA ASP A 221 -55.84 0.52 25.98
C ASP A 221 -55.82 0.41 27.50
N ASN A 222 -54.79 1.07 28.01
CA ASN A 222 -54.72 1.94 29.18
C ASN A 222 -55.11 1.37 30.54
N THR A 223 -54.18 1.54 31.48
CA THR A 223 -54.46 2.43 32.62
C THR A 223 -53.17 2.99 33.21
N ASN A 224 -53.16 4.30 33.35
CA ASN A 224 -52.20 5.11 34.13
C ASN A 224 -52.11 4.64 35.58
N GLY A 225 -50.95 4.88 36.18
CA GLY A 225 -50.76 4.92 37.63
C GLY A 225 -49.42 5.55 37.95
N GLU A 226 -49.45 6.86 38.20
CA GLU A 226 -48.35 7.75 38.58
C GLU A 226 -47.69 7.33 39.91
N ASP A 227 -46.38 7.59 40.07
CA ASP A 227 -45.89 8.60 41.03
C ASP A 227 -44.35 8.55 41.27
N ASN A 228 -43.76 9.70 40.94
CA ASN A 228 -42.49 10.32 41.34
C ASN A 228 -41.69 9.79 42.55
N LYS A 229 -40.35 9.80 42.44
CA LYS A 229 -39.49 10.80 43.15
C LYS A 229 -37.98 10.77 42.80
N ASN A 230 -37.47 12.00 42.62
CA ASN A 230 -36.12 12.53 42.84
C ASN A 230 -34.98 12.40 41.79
N SER A 231 -34.90 13.48 41.01
CA SER A 231 -33.72 14.28 40.62
C SER A 231 -32.47 14.23 41.52
N VAL A 232 -31.29 14.26 40.87
CA VAL A 232 -30.14 15.10 41.28
C VAL A 232 -29.43 15.60 40.01
N ASP A 233 -29.50 16.90 39.78
CA ASP A 233 -28.67 17.63 38.82
C ASP A 233 -27.24 17.75 39.36
N ASN A 234 -26.26 17.64 38.48
CA ASN A 234 -24.97 18.30 38.72
C ASN A 234 -24.45 18.88 37.40
N THR A 235 -24.75 20.16 37.20
CA THR A 235 -24.11 21.03 36.23
C THR A 235 -22.78 21.53 36.78
N ASN A 236 -21.70 21.29 36.03
CA ASN A 236 -20.59 22.22 35.92
C ASN A 236 -19.95 22.01 34.54
N GLY A 237 -20.31 22.93 33.63
CA GLY A 237 -19.68 23.05 32.33
C GLY A 237 -18.26 23.62 32.46
N VAL A 238 -17.34 23.02 31.72
CA VAL A 238 -16.17 23.73 31.19
C VAL A 238 -16.10 23.38 29.72
N ASP A 239 -16.23 24.41 28.90
CA ASP A 239 -16.24 24.36 27.45
C ASP A 239 -14.90 23.82 26.93
N ASN A 240 -14.91 22.67 26.25
CA ASN A 240 -13.83 22.30 25.35
C ASN A 240 -14.39 22.04 23.96
N LYS A 241 -14.68 23.14 23.24
CA LYS A 241 -14.94 23.10 21.79
C LYS A 241 -13.62 22.86 21.06
N ASN A 242 -13.24 21.59 20.92
CA ASN A 242 -12.42 21.15 19.80
C ASN A 242 -13.36 20.60 18.72
N SER A 243 -13.94 21.49 17.92
CA SER A 243 -14.51 21.12 16.62
C SER A 243 -13.35 20.79 15.69
N VAL A 244 -12.97 19.52 15.64
CA VAL A 244 -12.15 18.98 14.57
C VAL A 244 -13.08 18.78 13.38
N ASP A 245 -13.09 19.75 12.48
CA ASP A 245 -13.68 19.61 11.15
C ASP A 245 -12.84 18.58 10.36
N ASN A 246 -13.14 17.30 10.56
CA ASN A 246 -12.87 16.29 9.55
C ASN A 246 -14.07 16.29 8.60
N SER A 247 -13.99 17.10 7.55
CA SER A 247 -14.92 17.04 6.42
C SER A 247 -14.84 15.65 5.78
N LYS A 248 -15.76 14.77 6.19
CA LYS A 248 -16.16 13.61 5.39
C LYS A 248 -16.95 14.13 4.19
N SER A 249 -16.33 14.20 3.03
CA SER A 249 -17.06 14.14 1.77
C SER A 249 -17.20 12.67 1.38
N GLU A 250 -18.42 12.16 1.54
CA GLU A 250 -18.86 10.89 0.97
C GLU A 250 -18.86 10.98 -0.56
N ASP A 251 -17.74 10.64 -1.20
CA ASP A 251 -17.75 10.28 -2.61
C ASP A 251 -17.87 8.77 -2.74
N SER A 252 -19.05 8.36 -3.15
CA SER A 252 -19.46 6.99 -3.41
C SER A 252 -18.80 6.46 -4.68
N TYR A 253 -17.62 5.84 -4.53
CA TYR A 253 -17.09 4.88 -5.49
C TYR A 253 -16.81 3.56 -4.79
N LYS A 254 -17.77 2.63 -4.89
CA LYS A 254 -17.52 1.20 -4.65
C LYS A 254 -16.51 0.72 -5.69
N ASN A 255 -15.25 0.53 -5.29
CA ASN A 255 -14.32 -0.32 -6.02
C ASN A 255 -13.63 -1.25 -5.02
N SER A 256 -13.97 -2.54 -5.13
CA SER A 256 -13.56 -3.60 -4.22
C SER A 256 -12.09 -3.96 -4.45
N GLY A 257 -11.24 -3.71 -3.46
CA GLY A 257 -9.88 -4.21 -3.40
C GLY A 257 -9.15 -3.75 -2.13
N ASN A 258 -9.15 -4.60 -1.09
CA ASN A 258 -8.28 -4.58 0.11
C ASN A 258 -7.49 -3.29 0.43
N ILE A 259 -8.13 -2.31 1.07
CA ILE A 259 -7.48 -1.21 1.82
C ILE A 259 -7.62 -1.42 3.34
N LEU A 260 -8.23 -2.53 3.80
CA LEU A 260 -8.58 -2.73 5.21
C LEU A 260 -7.48 -3.30 6.13
N SER A 261 -6.30 -3.70 5.64
CA SER A 261 -5.27 -4.34 6.50
C SER A 261 -4.26 -3.36 7.12
N ASN A 262 -3.90 -2.27 6.42
CA ASN A 262 -2.86 -1.35 6.91
C ASN A 262 -3.37 -0.33 7.95
N ASN A 263 -4.66 0.04 7.89
CA ASN A 263 -5.21 1.02 8.81
C ASN A 263 -5.26 0.49 10.26
N ASN A 264 -5.55 -0.80 10.44
CA ASN A 264 -5.65 -1.41 11.77
C ASN A 264 -4.30 -1.47 12.50
N ILE A 265 -3.21 -1.83 11.79
CA ILE A 265 -1.87 -1.91 12.39
C ILE A 265 -1.35 -0.53 12.75
N MET A 266 -1.60 0.48 11.91
CA MET A 266 -1.19 1.85 12.23
C MET A 266 -1.93 2.40 13.44
N ASP A 267 -3.22 2.12 13.58
CA ASP A 267 -3.97 2.51 14.78
C ASP A 267 -3.44 1.79 16.03
N GLU A 268 -3.07 0.51 15.91
CA GLU A 268 -2.42 -0.25 16.98
C GLU A 268 -1.09 0.40 17.40
N ILE A 269 -0.19 0.68 16.45
CA ILE A 269 1.10 1.37 16.69
C ILE A 269 0.88 2.72 17.37
N LEU A 270 -0.09 3.50 16.89
CA LEU A 270 -0.40 4.82 17.44
C LEU A 270 -0.95 4.75 18.87
N SER A 271 -1.60 3.64 19.25
CA SER A 271 -2.10 3.41 20.60
C SER A 271 -1.04 2.91 21.59
N LEU A 272 0.12 2.44 21.11
CA LEU A 272 1.19 1.96 21.98
C LEU A 272 1.74 3.08 22.88
N PRO A 273 2.26 2.74 24.08
CA PRO A 273 2.90 3.72 24.95
C PRO A 273 4.15 4.28 24.27
N TYR A 274 4.32 5.59 24.32
CA TYR A 274 5.57 6.24 23.95
C TYR A 274 6.58 6.03 25.08
N VAL A 275 7.83 5.72 24.74
CA VAL A 275 8.90 5.56 25.73
C VAL A 275 10.06 6.47 25.34
N ASN A 276 10.37 7.46 26.19
CA ASN A 276 11.52 8.33 26.00
C ASN A 276 12.81 7.66 26.50
N GLU A 277 13.96 8.30 26.29
CA GLU A 277 15.27 7.81 26.72
C GLU A 277 15.37 7.53 28.24
N GLU A 278 14.49 8.14 29.05
CA GLU A 278 14.44 7.97 30.50
C GLU A 278 13.42 6.92 30.98
N ASN A 279 12.79 6.17 30.06
CA ASN A 279 11.71 5.20 30.35
C ASN A 279 10.53 5.78 31.16
N LYS A 280 10.27 7.08 31.04
CA LYS A 280 9.22 7.80 31.78
C LYS A 280 8.36 8.57 30.80
N SER A 281 7.28 7.94 30.34
CA SER A 281 6.20 8.70 29.71
C SER A 281 4.85 8.05 29.99
N ASN A 282 3.85 8.90 30.25
CA ASN A 282 2.44 8.50 30.39
C ASN A 282 1.65 8.78 29.10
N SER A 283 2.32 9.09 27.99
CA SER A 283 1.69 9.39 26.71
C SER A 283 1.78 8.22 25.72
N THR A 284 0.88 8.22 24.74
CA THR A 284 0.88 7.30 23.59
C THR A 284 1.76 7.82 22.44
N ILE A 285 2.11 6.94 21.51
CA ILE A 285 2.79 7.33 20.26
C ILE A 285 1.98 8.39 19.49
N ARG A 286 0.64 8.27 19.48
CA ARG A 286 -0.26 9.26 18.85
C ARG A 286 -0.13 10.65 19.47
N GLU A 287 -0.14 10.72 20.80
CA GLU A 287 -0.01 11.98 21.52
C GLU A 287 1.37 12.61 21.28
N GLN A 288 2.42 11.81 21.31
CA GLN A 288 3.77 12.30 21.03
C GLN A 288 3.92 12.78 19.58
N LEU A 289 3.35 12.06 18.61
CA LEU A 289 3.32 12.48 17.21
C LEU A 289 2.61 13.83 17.04
N ASN A 290 1.45 14.00 17.70
CA ASN A 290 0.71 15.27 17.70
C ASN A 290 1.49 16.40 18.39
N TYR A 291 2.20 16.09 19.48
CA TYR A 291 3.09 17.04 20.13
C TYR A 291 4.19 17.53 19.18
N LEU A 292 4.88 16.63 18.45
CA LEU A 292 5.89 17.02 17.47
C LEU A 292 5.31 17.88 16.34
N ARG A 293 4.13 17.51 15.80
CA ARG A 293 3.43 18.33 14.79
C ARG A 293 3.17 19.75 15.28
N ASN A 294 2.75 19.90 16.54
CA ASN A 294 2.48 21.21 17.13
C ASN A 294 3.75 22.05 17.35
N ILE A 295 4.86 21.41 17.76
CA ILE A 295 6.14 22.07 17.96
C ILE A 295 6.74 22.54 16.63
N PHE A 296 6.80 21.66 15.63
CA PHE A 296 7.41 21.97 14.34
C PHE A 296 6.51 22.75 13.41
N ARG A 297 5.19 22.72 13.63
CA ARG A 297 4.18 23.27 12.72
C ARG A 297 4.28 22.69 11.30
N GLU A 298 4.66 21.42 11.22
CA GLU A 298 4.77 20.63 9.99
C GLU A 298 3.97 19.33 10.10
N ASP A 299 3.56 18.78 8.95
CA ASP A 299 2.91 17.49 8.91
C ASP A 299 3.95 16.36 9.07
N ILE A 300 3.88 15.67 10.20
CA ILE A 300 4.71 14.49 10.49
C ILE A 300 3.84 13.24 10.44
N LYS A 301 4.22 12.23 9.68
CA LYS A 301 3.41 11.02 9.48
C LYS A 301 4.26 9.76 9.55
N ILE A 302 3.77 8.75 10.26
CA ILE A 302 4.29 7.39 10.09
C ILE A 302 3.91 6.97 8.68
N GLY A 303 4.92 6.71 7.85
CA GLY A 303 4.77 6.27 6.48
C GLY A 303 4.63 4.75 6.44
N ARG A 304 5.54 4.10 5.72
CA ARG A 304 5.56 2.63 5.63
C ARG A 304 6.12 1.99 6.90
N PHE A 305 5.62 0.80 7.20
CA PHE A 305 6.07 -0.02 8.31
C PHE A 305 6.14 -1.48 7.87
N SER A 306 7.21 -2.17 8.21
CA SER A 306 7.37 -3.62 8.04
C SER A 306 8.02 -4.19 9.29
N LYS A 307 7.53 -5.35 9.71
CA LYS A 307 8.12 -6.13 10.78
C LYS A 307 8.10 -7.60 10.39
N TYR A 308 9.19 -8.28 10.69
CA TYR A 308 9.37 -9.70 10.40
C TYR A 308 9.83 -10.40 11.67
N THR A 309 9.20 -11.53 11.97
CA THR A 309 9.61 -12.44 13.05
C THR A 309 10.18 -13.70 12.43
N LYS A 310 11.36 -14.11 12.91
CA LYS A 310 12.06 -15.32 12.51
C LYS A 310 11.13 -16.54 12.61
N LYS A 311 11.06 -17.34 11.56
CA LYS A 311 10.17 -18.52 11.47
C LYS A 311 10.84 -19.81 11.93
N ASN A 312 12.16 -19.89 11.83
CA ASN A 312 12.95 -21.06 12.21
C ASN A 312 14.40 -20.65 12.48
N SER A 313 15.17 -21.50 13.14
CA SER A 313 16.57 -21.25 13.54
C SER A 313 17.50 -20.89 12.37
N ASN A 314 17.19 -21.35 11.16
CA ASN A 314 18.02 -21.17 9.96
C ASN A 314 17.83 -19.80 9.28
N GLU A 315 16.96 -18.94 9.80
CA GLU A 315 16.78 -17.59 9.26
C GLU A 315 17.76 -16.58 9.88
N PHE A 316 18.58 -15.97 9.03
CA PHE A 316 19.46 -14.86 9.36
C PHE A 316 18.77 -13.53 9.02
N LEU A 317 18.53 -12.72 10.06
CA LEU A 317 17.95 -11.39 9.91
C LEU A 317 19.07 -10.37 9.72
N HIS A 318 18.93 -9.51 8.71
CA HIS A 318 19.86 -8.44 8.42
C HIS A 318 19.11 -7.16 8.07
N TYR A 319 19.67 -6.00 8.43
CA TYR A 319 19.25 -4.73 7.88
C TYR A 319 20.43 -3.94 7.36
N TYR A 320 20.17 -3.08 6.39
CA TYR A 320 21.13 -2.14 5.85
C TYR A 320 20.50 -0.76 5.76
N ILE A 321 21.22 0.27 6.20
CA ILE A 321 20.80 1.67 6.08
C ILE A 321 21.77 2.39 5.16
N HIS A 322 21.23 3.02 4.12
CA HIS A 322 21.96 3.86 3.18
C HIS A 322 21.75 5.34 3.49
N ASN A 323 22.73 6.18 3.17
CA ASN A 323 22.77 7.60 3.53
C ASN A 323 22.46 7.79 5.02
N LYS A 324 23.27 7.15 5.86
CA LYS A 324 23.11 7.13 7.31
C LYS A 324 23.17 8.55 7.86
N LEU A 325 22.19 8.88 8.71
CA LEU A 325 22.23 10.06 9.55
C LEU A 325 22.85 9.70 10.91
N ASN A 326 22.37 8.61 11.50
CA ASN A 326 22.84 8.03 12.76
C ASN A 326 22.89 6.49 12.63
N ASP A 327 23.30 5.81 13.71
CA ASP A 327 23.16 4.36 13.80
C ASP A 327 21.70 3.97 13.53
N ASN A 328 21.52 3.05 12.59
CA ASN A 328 20.23 2.42 12.27
C ASN A 328 19.17 3.37 11.68
N VAL A 329 19.54 4.60 11.32
CA VAL A 329 18.65 5.64 10.77
C VAL A 329 19.30 6.36 9.59
N GLY A 330 18.57 6.52 8.49
CA GLY A 330 19.07 7.17 7.27
C GLY A 330 17.95 7.51 6.29
N LEU A 331 18.28 7.69 5.02
CA LEU A 331 17.29 8.04 3.97
C LEU A 331 16.73 6.82 3.25
N SER A 332 17.40 5.68 3.32
CA SER A 332 16.89 4.43 2.76
C SER A 332 17.34 3.25 3.60
N GLY A 333 16.52 2.21 3.63
CA GLY A 333 16.78 1.03 4.45
C GLY A 333 16.24 -0.24 3.82
N VAL A 334 16.89 -1.34 4.12
CA VAL A 334 16.50 -2.70 3.73
C VAL A 334 16.39 -3.55 4.98
N LEU A 335 15.34 -4.35 5.04
CA LEU A 335 15.19 -5.53 5.88
C LEU A 335 15.37 -6.74 4.97
N LEU A 336 16.28 -7.63 5.31
CA LEU A 336 16.63 -8.81 4.53
C LEU A 336 16.58 -10.05 5.43
N VAL A 337 15.98 -11.12 4.92
CA VAL A 337 15.92 -12.43 5.57
C VAL A 337 16.58 -13.45 4.66
N LEU A 338 17.69 -14.01 5.12
CA LEU A 338 18.40 -15.10 4.46
C LEU A 338 18.05 -16.41 5.15
N HIS A 339 17.96 -17.48 4.38
CA HIS A 339 17.97 -18.83 4.91
C HIS A 339 19.37 -19.42 4.75
N ILE A 340 19.91 -19.97 5.83
CA ILE A 340 21.23 -20.60 5.87
C ILE A 340 21.11 -21.87 6.71
N ASP A 341 21.44 -23.02 6.13
CA ASP A 341 21.44 -24.29 6.86
C ASP A 341 22.49 -24.29 7.96
N ASN A 342 22.18 -24.83 9.14
CA ASN A 342 23.08 -24.87 10.29
C ASN A 342 23.63 -23.47 10.68
N LEU A 343 22.75 -22.45 10.61
CA LEU A 343 23.11 -21.04 10.78
C LEU A 343 24.01 -20.78 12.00
N ASP A 344 23.68 -21.33 13.16
CA ASP A 344 24.42 -21.06 14.40
C ASP A 344 25.87 -21.54 14.37
N GLU A 345 26.16 -22.63 13.64
CA GLU A 345 27.52 -23.12 13.46
C GLU A 345 28.29 -22.28 12.44
N ILE A 346 27.62 -21.95 11.33
CA ILE A 346 28.21 -21.15 10.26
C ILE A 346 28.53 -19.74 10.76
N LEU A 347 27.66 -19.12 11.56
CA LEU A 347 27.89 -17.80 12.15
C LEU A 347 29.07 -17.76 13.11
N LYS A 348 29.53 -18.89 13.67
CA LYS A 348 30.76 -18.90 14.48
C LYS A 348 32.02 -18.75 13.63
N ILE A 349 31.95 -19.13 12.36
CA ILE A 349 33.12 -19.26 11.47
C ILE A 349 33.13 -18.16 10.40
N LYS A 350 31.95 -17.82 9.84
CA LYS A 350 31.80 -17.03 8.61
C LYS A 350 30.89 -15.80 8.77
N LYS A 351 30.76 -15.29 10.00
CA LYS A 351 29.85 -14.16 10.30
C LYS A 351 30.13 -12.94 9.43
N GLU A 352 31.40 -12.56 9.32
CA GLU A 352 31.80 -11.36 8.59
C GLU A 352 31.49 -11.48 7.10
N ASP A 353 31.82 -12.63 6.49
CA ASP A 353 31.52 -12.91 5.08
C ASP A 353 30.00 -12.82 4.80
N ILE A 354 29.18 -13.41 5.68
CA ILE A 354 27.71 -13.39 5.55
C ILE A 354 27.17 -11.97 5.69
N VAL A 355 27.67 -11.19 6.65
CA VAL A 355 27.25 -9.80 6.87
C VAL A 355 27.62 -8.93 5.66
N ASN A 356 28.83 -9.08 5.14
CA ASN A 356 29.29 -8.35 3.94
C ASN A 356 28.44 -8.72 2.72
N PHE A 357 28.19 -10.01 2.52
CA PHE A 357 27.32 -10.48 1.45
C PHE A 357 25.88 -9.94 1.58
N ALA A 358 25.32 -9.93 2.79
CA ALA A 358 24.01 -9.38 3.06
C ALA A 358 23.95 -7.85 2.81
N ASN A 359 25.02 -7.12 3.11
CA ASN A 359 25.15 -5.70 2.77
C ASN A 359 25.14 -5.48 1.25
N ASP A 360 25.90 -6.28 0.50
CA ASP A 360 25.97 -6.18 -0.95
C ASP A 360 24.61 -6.49 -1.61
N LEU A 361 23.92 -7.54 -1.16
CA LEU A 361 22.56 -7.83 -1.61
C LEU A 361 21.61 -6.67 -1.28
N SER A 362 21.74 -6.06 -0.09
CA SER A 362 20.92 -4.91 0.31
C SER A 362 21.19 -3.67 -0.54
N MET A 363 22.45 -3.39 -0.87
CA MET A 363 22.82 -2.30 -1.79
C MET A 363 22.22 -2.50 -3.18
N HIS A 364 22.26 -3.74 -3.69
CA HIS A 364 21.57 -4.10 -4.93
C HIS A 364 20.07 -3.86 -4.81
N ILE A 365 19.41 -4.29 -3.73
CA ILE A 365 17.96 -4.10 -3.52
C ILE A 365 17.60 -2.61 -3.55
N ILE A 366 18.36 -1.74 -2.88
CA ILE A 366 18.11 -0.29 -2.87
C ILE A 366 18.25 0.31 -4.29
N SER A 367 19.23 -0.16 -5.06
CA SER A 367 19.53 0.38 -6.38
C SER A 367 18.58 -0.15 -7.47
N ALA A 368 18.37 -1.46 -7.50
CA ALA A 368 17.57 -2.17 -8.50
C ALA A 368 16.07 -2.18 -8.18
N LYS A 369 15.71 -1.99 -6.91
CA LYS A 369 14.34 -1.87 -6.40
C LYS A 369 13.39 -2.96 -6.91
N PRO A 370 13.73 -4.24 -6.72
CA PRO A 370 12.88 -5.36 -7.10
C PRO A 370 11.54 -5.32 -6.37
N ALA A 371 10.49 -5.75 -7.05
CA ALA A 371 9.18 -5.95 -6.46
C ALA A 371 9.12 -7.25 -5.64
N SER A 372 9.77 -8.33 -6.07
CA SER A 372 9.68 -9.62 -5.38
C SER A 372 11.00 -10.39 -5.38
N VAL A 373 11.14 -11.35 -4.47
CA VAL A 373 12.30 -12.25 -4.39
C VAL A 373 12.38 -13.12 -5.64
N SER A 374 11.33 -13.91 -5.89
CA SER A 374 11.21 -14.83 -7.02
C SER A 374 9.96 -14.53 -7.85
N ILE A 375 9.83 -15.22 -8.99
CA ILE A 375 8.64 -15.15 -9.84
C ILE A 375 7.42 -15.70 -9.09
N ASP A 376 7.61 -16.77 -8.31
CA ASP A 376 6.53 -17.44 -7.57
C ASP A 376 5.96 -16.58 -6.45
N THR A 377 6.79 -15.72 -5.87
CA THR A 377 6.39 -14.78 -4.81
C THR A 377 5.86 -13.45 -5.36
N LEU A 378 5.82 -13.27 -6.69
CA LEU A 378 5.29 -12.05 -7.31
C LEU A 378 3.76 -12.08 -7.31
N ASN A 379 3.13 -10.93 -7.02
CA ASN A 379 1.67 -10.83 -7.02
C ASN A 379 1.09 -11.27 -8.39
N PRO A 380 0.23 -12.30 -8.44
CA PRO A 380 -0.32 -12.83 -9.69
C PRO A 380 -1.10 -11.79 -10.50
N LYS A 381 -1.67 -10.75 -9.84
CA LYS A 381 -2.36 -9.66 -10.53
C LYS A 381 -1.41 -8.84 -11.41
N ILE A 382 -0.18 -8.60 -10.95
CA ILE A 382 0.85 -7.89 -11.71
C ILE A 382 1.21 -8.71 -12.95
N THR A 383 1.49 -10.00 -12.76
CA THR A 383 1.83 -10.92 -13.84
C THR A 383 0.72 -11.04 -14.88
N LYS A 384 -0.53 -11.20 -14.44
CA LYS A 384 -1.69 -11.29 -15.33
C LYS A 384 -1.88 -10.00 -16.13
N LYS A 385 -1.89 -8.85 -15.45
CA LYS A 385 -2.01 -7.54 -16.09
C LYS A 385 -0.93 -7.33 -17.14
N GLU A 386 0.31 -7.72 -16.83
CA GLU A 386 1.42 -7.62 -17.77
C GLU A 386 1.23 -8.49 -19.01
N MET A 387 0.88 -9.75 -18.78
CA MET A 387 0.65 -10.71 -19.85
C MET A 387 -0.44 -10.23 -20.80
N ASP A 388 -1.52 -9.65 -20.26
CA ASP A 388 -2.65 -9.13 -21.04
C ASP A 388 -2.24 -7.90 -21.86
N ILE A 389 -1.46 -6.97 -21.28
CA ILE A 389 -0.88 -5.83 -22.02
C ILE A 389 -0.02 -6.32 -23.19
N ILE A 390 0.82 -7.33 -22.96
CA ILE A 390 1.70 -7.88 -23.99
C ILE A 390 0.90 -8.56 -25.10
N ARG A 391 -0.10 -9.38 -24.75
CA ARG A 391 -0.98 -10.05 -25.72
C ARG A 391 -1.73 -9.04 -26.56
N ASP A 392 -2.33 -8.03 -25.91
CA ASP A 392 -3.06 -6.96 -26.59
C ASP A 392 -2.19 -6.23 -27.62
N GLY A 393 -0.95 -5.88 -27.25
CA GLY A 393 -0.02 -5.22 -28.17
C GLY A 393 0.44 -6.09 -29.35
N LEU A 394 0.07 -7.37 -29.39
CA LEU A 394 0.42 -8.30 -30.46
C LEU A 394 -0.80 -8.83 -31.23
N LYS A 395 -2.03 -8.47 -30.85
CA LYS A 395 -3.28 -8.97 -31.46
C LYS A 395 -3.38 -8.69 -32.97
N ASP A 396 -2.88 -7.55 -33.42
CA ASP A 396 -2.94 -7.15 -34.83
C ASP A 396 -1.83 -7.78 -35.70
N MET A 397 -0.90 -8.54 -35.10
CA MET A 397 0.15 -9.22 -35.84
C MET A 397 -0.38 -10.51 -36.48
N LYS A 398 -0.41 -10.54 -37.81
CA LYS A 398 -0.70 -11.75 -38.61
C LYS A 398 0.47 -12.73 -38.60
N LYS A 399 0.81 -13.30 -37.44
CA LYS A 399 1.88 -14.30 -37.27
C LYS A 399 1.33 -15.61 -36.72
N PRO A 400 2.00 -16.75 -36.96
CA PRO A 400 1.60 -18.04 -36.38
C PRO A 400 1.58 -18.01 -34.85
N GLU A 401 0.68 -18.78 -34.23
CA GLU A 401 0.47 -18.80 -32.77
C GLU A 401 1.74 -19.18 -31.97
N ASN A 402 2.51 -20.17 -32.46
CA ASN A 402 3.78 -20.55 -31.85
C ASN A 402 4.77 -19.36 -31.78
N ILE A 403 4.85 -18.59 -32.85
CA ILE A 403 5.72 -17.41 -32.93
C ILE A 403 5.23 -16.30 -31.99
N LEU A 404 3.92 -16.13 -31.85
CA LEU A 404 3.32 -15.21 -30.91
C LEU A 404 3.62 -15.60 -29.46
N ASN A 405 3.48 -16.88 -29.11
CA ASN A 405 3.77 -17.41 -27.77
C ASN A 405 5.25 -17.21 -27.38
N ASN A 406 6.18 -17.50 -28.30
CA ASN A 406 7.61 -17.27 -28.07
C ASN A 406 7.93 -15.78 -27.84
N MET A 407 7.25 -14.88 -28.56
CA MET A 407 7.40 -13.43 -28.35
C MET A 407 6.88 -12.98 -26.98
N ILE A 408 5.73 -13.51 -26.58
CA ILE A 408 5.15 -13.19 -25.27
C ILE A 408 6.08 -13.67 -24.15
N GLN A 409 6.57 -14.91 -24.22
CA GLN A 409 7.54 -15.45 -23.26
C GLN A 409 8.82 -14.61 -23.20
N GLY A 410 9.36 -14.20 -24.36
CA GLY A 410 10.54 -13.34 -24.42
C GLY A 410 10.33 -11.97 -23.75
N LYS A 411 9.15 -11.36 -23.94
CA LYS A 411 8.79 -10.09 -23.28
C LYS A 411 8.58 -10.27 -21.77
N MET A 412 7.92 -11.35 -21.35
CA MET A 412 7.76 -11.66 -19.93
C MET A 412 9.09 -11.93 -19.24
N LYS A 413 10.03 -12.62 -19.89
CA LYS A 413 11.38 -12.84 -19.34
C LYS A 413 12.10 -11.51 -19.08
N LYS A 414 11.99 -10.55 -19.99
CA LYS A 414 12.54 -9.20 -19.81
C LYS A 414 11.87 -8.44 -18.67
N PHE A 415 10.54 -8.56 -18.56
CA PHE A 415 9.79 -7.99 -17.44
C PHE A 415 10.27 -8.55 -16.10
N TYR A 416 10.39 -9.88 -15.97
CA TYR A 416 10.91 -10.49 -14.74
C TYR A 416 12.34 -10.06 -14.43
N SER A 417 13.23 -10.01 -15.43
CA SER A 417 14.61 -9.51 -15.22
C SER A 417 14.68 -8.06 -14.75
N SER A 418 13.60 -7.29 -14.88
CA SER A 418 13.55 -5.90 -14.40
C SER A 418 13.00 -5.75 -12.98
N ILE A 419 12.08 -6.63 -12.55
CA ILE A 419 11.36 -6.44 -11.27
C ILE A 419 11.51 -7.59 -10.27
N VAL A 420 12.07 -8.73 -10.66
CA VAL A 420 12.26 -9.89 -9.78
C VAL A 420 13.74 -9.98 -9.39
N PHE A 421 14.01 -9.91 -8.09
CA PHE A 421 15.36 -9.84 -7.53
C PHE A 421 16.27 -10.95 -8.04
N LEU A 422 15.85 -12.22 -7.99
CA LEU A 422 16.66 -13.36 -8.44
C LEU A 422 16.90 -13.39 -9.97
N GLU A 423 16.09 -12.66 -10.73
CA GLU A 423 16.19 -12.56 -12.20
C GLU A 423 16.96 -11.33 -12.67
N GLN A 424 17.20 -10.37 -11.77
CA GLN A 424 17.93 -9.13 -12.07
C GLN A 424 19.42 -9.40 -12.32
N GLU A 425 19.99 -8.61 -13.22
CA GLU A 425 21.44 -8.49 -13.39
C GLU A 425 22.04 -7.82 -12.16
N TYR A 426 23.06 -8.42 -11.57
CA TYR A 426 23.67 -7.91 -10.36
C TYR A 426 24.47 -6.63 -10.64
N MET A 427 24.28 -5.63 -9.78
CA MET A 427 24.74 -4.25 -10.04
C MET A 427 26.13 -3.94 -9.48
N LEU A 428 26.67 -4.79 -8.61
CA LEU A 428 27.94 -4.53 -7.91
C LEU A 428 29.14 -5.24 -8.55
N ASP A 429 28.94 -5.94 -9.66
CA ASP A 429 30.02 -6.47 -10.48
C ASP A 429 29.75 -6.28 -11.98
N GLU A 430 30.80 -6.42 -12.79
CA GLU A 430 30.74 -6.22 -14.25
C GLU A 430 30.40 -7.50 -15.02
N THR A 431 30.18 -8.62 -14.32
CA THR A 431 30.03 -9.94 -14.94
C THR A 431 28.69 -10.13 -15.64
N LYS A 432 27.74 -9.21 -15.37
CA LYS A 432 26.35 -9.26 -15.86
C LYS A 432 25.59 -10.54 -15.46
N ARG A 433 26.08 -11.25 -14.45
CA ARG A 433 25.42 -12.44 -13.93
C ARG A 433 24.18 -12.05 -13.14
N LYS A 434 23.24 -12.98 -13.04
CA LYS A 434 22.03 -12.77 -12.24
C LYS A 434 22.35 -12.80 -10.75
N VAL A 435 21.56 -12.11 -9.95
CA VAL A 435 21.59 -12.22 -8.48
C VAL A 435 21.46 -13.67 -8.02
N SER A 436 20.61 -14.49 -8.66
CA SER A 436 20.52 -15.93 -8.36
C SER A 436 21.83 -16.70 -8.56
N GLN A 437 22.65 -16.28 -9.52
CA GLN A 437 23.99 -16.84 -9.72
C GLN A 437 24.96 -16.34 -8.66
N VAL A 438 24.87 -15.06 -8.29
CA VAL A 438 25.66 -14.45 -7.20
C VAL A 438 25.53 -15.21 -5.90
N ILE A 439 24.28 -15.52 -5.51
CA ILE A 439 23.98 -16.27 -4.29
C ILE A 439 24.53 -17.72 -4.37
N LYS A 440 24.38 -18.37 -5.53
CA LYS A 440 24.91 -19.71 -5.74
C LYS A 440 26.43 -19.77 -5.67
N ASP A 441 27.11 -18.80 -6.26
CA ASP A 441 28.57 -18.72 -6.26
C ASP A 441 29.08 -18.50 -4.83
N PHE A 442 28.50 -17.53 -4.10
CA PHE A 442 28.82 -17.30 -2.69
C PHE A 442 28.64 -18.56 -1.83
N GLY A 443 27.51 -19.26 -2.03
CA GLY A 443 27.23 -20.54 -1.36
C GLY A 443 28.29 -21.60 -1.62
N LYS A 444 28.75 -21.74 -2.87
CA LYS A 444 29.82 -22.68 -3.24
C LYS A 444 31.17 -22.29 -2.63
N ASP A 445 31.56 -21.02 -2.77
CA ASP A 445 32.86 -20.52 -2.31
C ASP A 445 33.02 -20.64 -0.81
N HIS A 446 31.91 -20.53 -0.07
CA HIS A 446 31.90 -20.64 1.39
C HIS A 446 31.46 -22.01 1.89
N ASN A 447 31.09 -22.94 1.02
CA ASN A 447 30.52 -24.25 1.33
C ASN A 447 29.29 -24.16 2.28
N ILE A 448 28.36 -23.28 1.94
CA ILE A 448 27.11 -23.05 2.69
C ILE A 448 25.90 -23.17 1.76
N ASN A 449 24.78 -23.71 2.26
CA ASN A 449 23.51 -23.63 1.57
C ASN A 449 22.79 -22.34 1.98
N ILE A 450 22.61 -21.42 1.04
CA ILE A 450 22.09 -20.07 1.29
C ILE A 450 21.04 -19.67 0.25
N SER A 451 19.96 -19.05 0.71
CA SER A 451 18.93 -18.46 -0.15
C SER A 451 18.32 -17.20 0.48
N VAL A 452 17.62 -16.40 -0.33
CA VAL A 452 16.88 -15.23 0.16
C VAL A 452 15.42 -15.61 0.34
N ASN A 453 14.90 -15.46 1.56
CA ASN A 453 13.51 -15.77 1.89
C ASN A 453 12.60 -14.56 1.71
N HIS A 454 13.07 -13.38 2.14
CA HIS A 454 12.23 -12.18 2.22
C HIS A 454 13.09 -10.92 2.21
N PHE A 455 12.54 -9.83 1.66
CA PHE A 455 13.05 -8.50 1.91
C PHE A 455 11.93 -7.46 1.91
N ASN A 456 12.16 -6.34 2.58
CA ASN A 456 11.47 -5.09 2.34
C ASN A 456 12.51 -3.98 2.23
N TYR A 457 12.25 -2.98 1.41
CA TYR A 457 13.09 -1.79 1.36
C TYR A 457 12.22 -0.55 1.34
N PHE A 458 12.66 0.50 2.01
CA PHE A 458 12.06 1.83 1.98
C PHE A 458 13.11 2.86 1.58
N ALA A 459 12.69 3.82 0.78
CA ALA A 459 13.48 5.00 0.43
C ALA A 459 12.60 6.24 0.61
N ILE A 460 13.08 7.20 1.39
CA ILE A 460 12.37 8.46 1.61
C ILE A 460 12.11 9.15 0.29
N GLY A 461 10.90 9.69 0.17
CA GLY A 461 10.50 10.37 -1.05
C GLY A 461 10.29 9.41 -2.22
N GLU A 462 10.00 8.12 -1.97
CA GLU A 462 9.66 7.17 -3.04
C GLU A 462 8.41 6.35 -2.73
N LYS A 463 7.53 6.24 -3.73
CA LYS A 463 6.33 5.40 -3.73
C LYS A 463 6.54 4.20 -4.66
N ASN A 464 6.27 2.98 -4.20
CA ASN A 464 6.32 1.79 -5.06
C ASN A 464 5.01 1.63 -5.83
N VAL A 465 5.03 1.84 -7.15
CA VAL A 465 3.80 1.87 -8.00
C VAL A 465 3.26 0.48 -8.33
N LEU A 466 4.05 -0.56 -8.11
CA LEU A 466 3.60 -1.95 -8.32
C LEU A 466 2.98 -2.56 -7.06
N MET A 467 3.35 -2.05 -5.89
CA MET A 467 2.94 -2.57 -4.58
C MET A 467 1.91 -1.68 -3.86
N GLU A 468 1.91 -0.37 -4.13
CA GLU A 468 1.09 0.67 -3.49
C GLU A 468 0.31 1.51 -4.51
#